data_AF-A0A931RMG9-F1
#
_entry.id   AF-A0A931RMG9-F1
#
_cell.length_a   1.000
_cell.length_b   1.000
_cell.length_c   1.000
_cell.angle_alpha   90.00
_cell.angle_beta   90.00
_cell.angle_gamma   90.00
#
_symmetry.space_group_name_H-M   'P 1'
#
loop_
_entity.id
_entity.type
_entity.pdbx_description
1 polymer ?
#
loop_
_entity_poly.entity_id
_entity_poly.type
_entity_poly.pdbx_seq_one_letter_code
_entity_poly.pdbx_strand_id
1 'polypeptide(L)'
;ASFGTGGGRANPNDWLIEGTSWERDFFTDSRNSVPTSYGFLLATAQGSGITPEVIDGSGAQPECIGGSGLSNCRLKPNLDNRIYIANGHLTIEDASLTFRLNRDYVILVDGNLTINTDIIVDTGSTVVFSASGDIIVNAVDTSGTPITKIEGLYSADDNFIVNAGTNNQLIIQGTVVANADLDGGTFTNNRDLGALNATTPSVKFTERPDFIVNYPSGAVGEACKTSYVAPIDCQMKNFIF
;
A
#
# COMPACT_ATOMS: atom_id res chain seq x y z
N ALA A 1 40.49 11.23 22.69
CA ALA A 1 39.92 9.91 23.04
C ALA A 1 39.75 9.13 21.75
N SER A 2 40.38 7.96 21.66
CA SER A 2 40.35 7.04 20.52
C SER A 2 39.20 6.06 20.73
N PHE A 3 38.31 5.91 19.75
CA PHE A 3 37.33 4.83 19.73
C PHE A 3 38.09 3.55 19.36
N GLY A 4 38.07 2.58 20.28
CA GLY A 4 39.01 1.48 20.34
C GLY A 4 39.11 0.61 19.09
N THR A 5 40.34 0.20 18.80
CA THR A 5 40.69 -0.95 17.97
C THR A 5 40.27 -2.25 18.67
N GLY A 6 39.09 -2.76 18.33
CA GLY A 6 38.67 -4.11 18.74
C GLY A 6 37.15 -4.33 18.76
N GLY A 7 36.63 -4.98 17.72
CA GLY A 7 35.63 -6.05 17.88
C GLY A 7 34.25 -5.74 18.48
N GLY A 8 33.74 -4.51 18.44
CA GLY A 8 32.37 -4.21 18.87
C GLY A 8 31.33 -4.58 17.80
N ARG A 9 31.07 -5.88 17.60
CA ARG A 9 30.07 -6.40 16.64
C ARG A 9 28.70 -6.59 17.31
N ALA A 10 27.64 -6.48 16.52
CA ALA A 10 26.28 -6.17 16.97
C ALA A 10 25.48 -7.32 17.64
N ASN A 11 26.02 -8.53 17.82
CA ASN A 11 25.40 -9.59 18.64
C ASN A 11 26.41 -10.72 19.01
N PRO A 12 26.06 -11.67 19.90
CA PRO A 12 26.93 -12.79 20.31
C PRO A 12 27.25 -13.82 19.22
N ASN A 13 26.60 -13.73 18.05
CA ASN A 13 26.72 -14.71 16.95
C ASN A 13 27.55 -14.18 15.78
N ASP A 14 28.16 -12.99 15.88
CA ASP A 14 29.00 -12.39 14.83
C ASP A 14 28.37 -12.42 13.43
N TRP A 15 27.03 -12.31 13.36
CA TRP A 15 26.30 -12.27 12.10
C TRP A 15 26.79 -11.09 11.25
N LEU A 16 27.31 -11.41 10.06
CA LEU A 16 27.68 -10.41 9.07
C LEU A 16 26.45 -10.19 8.17
N ILE A 17 25.88 -8.99 8.15
CA ILE A 17 24.97 -8.57 7.06
C ILE A 17 25.83 -8.04 5.89
N GLU A 18 26.92 -8.73 5.55
CA GLU A 18 27.77 -8.38 4.41
C GLU A 18 28.34 -9.67 3.80
N GLY A 19 27.51 -10.42 3.10
CA GLY A 19 27.98 -11.57 2.32
C GLY A 19 28.96 -11.13 1.22
N THR A 20 30.08 -11.83 1.12
CA THR A 20 30.99 -11.73 -0.04
C THR A 20 30.22 -12.05 -1.33
N SER A 21 30.74 -11.59 -2.47
CA SER A 21 30.05 -11.48 -3.77
C SER A 21 29.33 -12.72 -4.33
N TRP A 22 29.39 -13.88 -3.68
CA TRP A 22 28.77 -15.14 -4.08
C TRP A 22 27.77 -15.72 -3.04
N GLU A 23 27.63 -15.12 -1.85
CA GLU A 23 26.60 -15.46 -0.84
C GLU A 23 25.64 -14.27 -0.63
N ARG A 24 25.14 -13.71 -1.73
CA ARG A 24 24.00 -12.80 -1.62
C ARG A 24 22.78 -13.63 -1.30
N ASP A 25 22.15 -13.37 -0.16
CA ASP A 25 20.77 -13.81 0.10
C ASP A 25 19.95 -13.60 -1.17
N PHE A 26 19.26 -14.66 -1.59
CA PHE A 26 18.31 -14.64 -2.69
C PHE A 26 17.05 -13.86 -2.26
N PHE A 27 17.20 -12.56 -2.01
CA PHE A 27 16.15 -11.58 -2.19
C PHE A 27 16.31 -11.06 -3.61
N THR A 28 15.46 -11.54 -4.52
CA THR A 28 15.42 -11.14 -5.93
C THR A 28 15.19 -9.63 -6.06
N ASP A 29 16.20 -8.97 -6.63
CA ASP A 29 16.34 -7.64 -7.27
C ASP A 29 15.58 -6.36 -6.86
N SER A 30 14.77 -6.33 -5.82
CA SER A 30 14.05 -5.10 -5.41
C SER A 30 14.93 -3.99 -4.78
N ARG A 31 16.26 -4.00 -4.99
CA ARG A 31 17.20 -3.12 -4.28
C ARG A 31 17.13 -1.63 -4.67
N ASN A 32 16.34 -1.32 -5.70
CA ASN A 32 16.12 0.04 -6.13
C ASN A 32 14.67 0.51 -5.87
N SER A 33 13.86 -0.22 -5.10
CA SER A 33 12.51 0.22 -4.78
C SER A 33 12.16 0.03 -3.31
N VAL A 34 11.23 0.85 -2.83
CA VAL A 34 10.69 0.82 -1.47
C VAL A 34 9.91 -0.49 -1.28
N PRO A 35 9.92 -1.14 -0.10
CA PRO A 35 9.19 -2.39 0.15
C PRO A 35 7.65 -2.33 -0.08
N THR A 36 7.10 -1.15 -0.33
CA THR A 36 5.69 -0.94 -0.66
C THR A 36 5.45 -0.71 -2.15
N SER A 37 6.51 -0.67 -2.98
CA SER A 37 6.42 -0.49 -4.42
C SER A 37 5.68 -1.64 -5.09
N TYR A 38 5.12 -1.37 -6.26
CA TYR A 38 4.37 -2.38 -6.99
C TYR A 38 5.26 -3.58 -7.33
N GLY A 39 6.47 -3.30 -7.85
CA GLY A 39 7.45 -4.32 -8.21
C GLY A 39 7.86 -5.19 -7.02
N PHE A 40 8.13 -4.58 -5.86
CA PHE A 40 8.51 -5.31 -4.64
C PHE A 40 7.40 -6.23 -4.17
N LEU A 41 6.17 -5.72 -4.06
CA LEU A 41 5.03 -6.47 -3.54
C LEU A 41 4.63 -7.61 -4.48
N LEU A 42 4.66 -7.37 -5.80
CA LEU A 42 4.39 -8.40 -6.79
C LEU A 42 5.44 -9.53 -6.75
N ALA A 43 6.72 -9.17 -6.74
CA ALA A 43 7.81 -10.15 -6.65
C ALA A 43 7.75 -10.96 -5.35
N THR A 44 7.42 -10.30 -4.22
CA THR A 44 7.27 -10.97 -2.92
C THR A 44 6.09 -11.94 -2.90
N ALA A 45 4.94 -11.56 -3.46
CA ALA A 45 3.77 -12.43 -3.59
C ALA A 45 4.09 -13.66 -4.45
N GLN A 46 4.66 -13.45 -5.64
CA GLN A 46 5.02 -14.52 -6.56
C GLN A 46 6.12 -15.43 -6.00
N GLY A 47 7.14 -14.86 -5.36
CA GLY A 47 8.21 -15.60 -4.69
C GLY A 47 7.70 -16.46 -3.52
N SER A 48 6.59 -16.04 -2.90
CA SER A 48 5.90 -16.81 -1.85
C SER A 48 4.89 -17.83 -2.41
N GLY A 49 4.80 -17.98 -3.74
CA GLY A 49 3.85 -18.87 -4.40
C GLY A 49 2.39 -18.39 -4.32
N ILE A 50 2.16 -17.12 -3.97
CA ILE A 50 0.84 -16.50 -3.97
C ILE A 50 0.59 -15.88 -5.34
N THR A 51 -0.46 -16.33 -6.02
CA THR A 51 -0.92 -15.71 -7.27
C THR A 51 -1.97 -14.66 -6.94
N PRO A 52 -1.73 -13.37 -7.23
CA PRO A 52 -2.75 -12.34 -7.07
C PRO A 52 -4.00 -12.63 -7.90
N GLU A 53 -5.17 -12.35 -7.34
CA GLU A 53 -6.45 -12.44 -8.03
C GLU A 53 -6.59 -11.26 -8.99
N VAL A 54 -6.93 -11.53 -10.25
CA VAL A 54 -7.08 -10.45 -11.24
C VAL A 54 -8.36 -9.67 -10.92
N ILE A 55 -8.24 -8.36 -10.74
CA ILE A 55 -9.38 -7.46 -10.76
C ILE A 55 -9.78 -7.29 -12.22
N ASP A 56 -10.98 -7.74 -12.57
CA ASP A 56 -11.57 -7.44 -13.86
C ASP A 56 -13.07 -7.11 -13.75
N GLY A 57 -13.64 -6.66 -14.87
CA GLY A 57 -15.09 -6.50 -15.02
C GLY A 57 -15.72 -7.58 -15.89
N SER A 58 -14.96 -8.61 -16.26
CA SER A 58 -15.30 -9.61 -17.28
C SER A 58 -15.17 -11.01 -16.72
N GLY A 59 -16.13 -11.42 -15.90
CA GLY A 59 -16.14 -12.75 -15.31
C GLY A 59 -17.51 -13.17 -14.80
N ALA A 60 -17.63 -14.44 -14.38
CA ALA A 60 -18.84 -14.93 -13.73
C ALA A 60 -19.05 -14.32 -12.33
N GLN A 61 -17.97 -13.81 -11.72
CA GLN A 61 -17.93 -13.10 -10.44
C GLN A 61 -16.92 -11.95 -10.52
N PRO A 62 -17.24 -10.84 -11.21
CA PRO A 62 -16.28 -9.76 -11.40
C PRO A 62 -16.05 -8.98 -10.09
N GLU A 63 -14.80 -8.63 -9.84
CA GLU A 63 -14.38 -7.75 -8.75
C GLU A 63 -14.83 -6.31 -9.01
N CYS A 64 -14.85 -5.89 -10.29
CA CYS A 64 -15.45 -4.63 -10.72
C CYS A 64 -16.90 -4.86 -11.18
N ILE A 65 -17.87 -4.45 -10.36
CA ILE A 65 -19.28 -4.49 -10.71
C ILE A 65 -19.69 -3.24 -11.51
N GLY A 66 -20.74 -3.37 -12.33
CA GLY A 66 -21.25 -2.26 -13.16
C GLY A 66 -20.96 -2.36 -14.66
N GLY A 67 -20.29 -3.43 -15.10
CA GLY A 67 -20.17 -3.80 -16.52
C GLY A 67 -19.16 -2.98 -17.32
N SER A 68 -18.22 -2.33 -16.64
CA SER A 68 -17.42 -1.27 -17.24
C SER A 68 -15.91 -1.38 -16.98
N GLY A 69 -15.48 -2.52 -16.41
CA GLY A 69 -14.06 -2.88 -16.32
C GLY A 69 -13.27 -1.98 -15.37
N LEU A 70 -11.98 -1.81 -15.67
CA LEU A 70 -11.06 -1.06 -14.81
C LEU A 70 -11.25 0.47 -14.90
N SER A 71 -11.83 1.00 -15.98
CA SER A 71 -11.95 2.44 -16.22
C SER A 71 -12.95 3.17 -15.32
N ASN A 72 -13.84 2.43 -14.68
CA ASN A 72 -14.88 2.90 -13.78
C ASN A 72 -15.35 1.71 -12.95
N CYS A 73 -14.37 1.15 -12.24
CA CYS A 73 -14.53 -0.01 -11.40
C CYS A 73 -15.26 0.37 -10.13
N ARG A 74 -16.44 -0.18 -9.93
CA ARG A 74 -17.08 -0.23 -8.62
C ARG A 74 -16.66 -1.54 -7.97
N LEU A 75 -15.80 -1.49 -6.96
CA LEU A 75 -15.33 -2.72 -6.31
C LEU A 75 -16.51 -3.44 -5.65
N LYS A 76 -16.58 -4.76 -5.85
CA LYS A 76 -17.65 -5.61 -5.32
C LYS A 76 -17.74 -5.43 -3.79
N PRO A 77 -18.94 -5.17 -3.24
CA PRO A 77 -19.11 -5.17 -1.80
C PRO A 77 -18.88 -6.60 -1.31
N ASN A 78 -17.93 -6.78 -0.38
CA ASN A 78 -17.41 -8.07 0.13
C ASN A 78 -16.31 -8.72 -0.72
N LEU A 79 -15.24 -7.98 -1.03
CA LEU A 79 -13.98 -8.59 -1.42
C LEU A 79 -13.46 -9.52 -0.32
N ASP A 80 -12.90 -10.66 -0.74
CA ASP A 80 -12.25 -11.62 0.14
C ASP A 80 -10.87 -11.11 0.56
N ASN A 81 -10.33 -11.62 1.68
CA ASN A 81 -8.99 -11.26 2.14
C ASN A 81 -7.94 -11.91 1.22
N ARG A 82 -7.42 -11.12 0.28
CA ARG A 82 -6.51 -11.57 -0.78
C ARG A 82 -5.62 -10.43 -1.30
N ILE A 83 -4.62 -10.83 -2.06
CA ILE A 83 -3.85 -9.94 -2.94
C ILE A 83 -4.58 -9.91 -4.30
N TYR A 84 -4.82 -8.71 -4.79
CA TYR A 84 -5.49 -8.40 -6.03
C TYR A 84 -4.52 -7.72 -7.00
N ILE A 85 -4.70 -7.92 -8.30
CA ILE A 85 -3.93 -7.26 -9.36
C ILE A 85 -4.83 -6.70 -10.45
N ALA A 86 -4.71 -5.41 -10.74
CA ALA A 86 -5.31 -4.79 -11.92
C ALA A 86 -4.26 -4.70 -13.02
N ASN A 87 -4.46 -5.40 -14.14
CA ASN A 87 -3.56 -5.39 -15.29
C ASN A 87 -3.85 -4.17 -16.18
N GLY A 88 -3.55 -2.98 -15.66
CA GLY A 88 -3.79 -1.70 -16.31
C GLY A 88 -4.25 -0.62 -15.33
N HIS A 89 -4.59 0.54 -15.89
CA HIS A 89 -5.12 1.67 -15.11
C HIS A 89 -6.43 1.30 -14.41
N LEU A 90 -6.50 1.54 -13.11
CA LEU A 90 -7.67 1.29 -12.28
C LEU A 90 -8.28 2.62 -11.85
N THR A 91 -9.54 2.86 -12.21
CA THR A 91 -10.34 3.95 -11.67
C THR A 91 -11.38 3.37 -10.73
N ILE A 92 -11.28 3.71 -9.45
CA ILE A 92 -12.27 3.34 -8.45
C ILE A 92 -13.37 4.39 -8.44
N GLU A 93 -14.57 3.98 -8.86
CA GLU A 93 -15.78 4.78 -8.77
C GLU A 93 -16.73 4.05 -7.84
N ASP A 94 -17.13 4.64 -6.72
CA ASP A 94 -18.25 4.15 -5.93
C ASP A 94 -18.89 5.33 -5.21
N ALA A 95 -20.14 5.20 -4.77
CA ALA A 95 -20.76 6.25 -3.95
C ALA A 95 -20.08 6.35 -2.57
N SER A 96 -19.59 5.23 -2.05
CA SER A 96 -18.69 5.15 -0.89
C SER A 96 -18.13 3.73 -0.81
N LEU A 97 -16.81 3.58 -0.87
CA LEU A 97 -16.16 2.28 -0.76
C LEU A 97 -15.81 2.00 0.70
N THR A 98 -16.33 0.89 1.26
CA THR A 98 -16.00 0.46 2.61
C THR A 98 -15.35 -0.92 2.62
N PHE A 99 -14.14 -1.01 3.16
CA PHE A 99 -13.47 -2.26 3.48
C PHE A 99 -13.91 -2.72 4.87
N ARG A 100 -14.54 -3.90 4.93
CA ARG A 100 -15.19 -4.42 6.13
C ARG A 100 -14.18 -4.92 7.16
N LEU A 101 -14.60 -4.92 8.43
CA LEU A 101 -13.87 -5.39 9.61
C LEU A 101 -13.14 -6.74 9.44
N ASN A 102 -11.95 -6.84 10.05
CA ASN A 102 -11.09 -8.02 10.18
C ASN A 102 -10.67 -8.66 8.85
N ARG A 103 -10.36 -7.84 7.84
CA ARG A 103 -9.87 -8.30 6.54
C ARG A 103 -8.71 -7.44 6.07
N ASP A 104 -7.73 -8.09 5.48
CA ASP A 104 -6.58 -7.42 4.87
C ASP A 104 -6.65 -7.53 3.35
N TYR A 105 -6.24 -6.45 2.69
CA TYR A 105 -6.34 -6.30 1.25
C TYR A 105 -5.04 -5.70 0.72
N VAL A 106 -4.47 -6.31 -0.31
CA VAL A 106 -3.38 -5.71 -1.08
C VAL A 106 -3.85 -5.60 -2.51
N ILE A 107 -3.94 -4.39 -3.03
CA ILE A 107 -4.38 -4.11 -4.39
C ILE A 107 -3.19 -3.55 -5.15
N LEU A 108 -2.68 -4.36 -6.06
CA LEU A 108 -1.60 -4.05 -6.99
C LEU A 108 -2.20 -3.50 -8.29
N VAL A 109 -1.71 -2.38 -8.78
CA VAL A 109 -2.20 -1.75 -10.01
C VAL A 109 -1.03 -1.59 -10.98
N ASP A 110 -1.11 -2.29 -12.11
CA ASP A 110 -0.14 -2.15 -13.20
C ASP A 110 -0.46 -0.91 -14.05
N GLY A 111 -0.22 0.25 -13.46
CA GLY A 111 -0.39 1.58 -14.04
C GLY A 111 -0.96 2.55 -13.01
N ASN A 112 -1.62 3.59 -13.49
CA ASN A 112 -2.21 4.61 -12.63
C ASN A 112 -3.46 4.13 -11.89
N LEU A 113 -3.57 4.52 -10.62
CA LEU A 113 -4.77 4.37 -9.79
C LEU A 113 -5.46 5.73 -9.68
N THR A 114 -6.72 5.82 -10.11
CA THR A 114 -7.57 7.01 -9.91
C THR A 114 -8.65 6.71 -8.88
N ILE A 115 -8.77 7.55 -7.85
CA ILE A 115 -9.74 7.44 -6.76
C ILE A 115 -10.79 8.54 -6.93
N ASN A 116 -12.01 8.12 -7.28
CA ASN A 116 -13.19 8.98 -7.45
C ASN A 116 -14.22 8.80 -6.33
N THR A 117 -13.80 8.32 -5.15
CA THR A 117 -14.71 8.05 -4.04
C THR A 117 -14.01 8.20 -2.70
N ASP A 118 -14.79 8.38 -1.64
CA ASP A 118 -14.31 8.23 -0.28
C ASP A 118 -14.01 6.75 -0.01
N ILE A 119 -12.85 6.49 0.60
CA ILE A 119 -12.42 5.14 1.01
C ILE A 119 -12.46 5.08 2.53
N ILE A 120 -13.24 4.14 3.06
CA ILE A 120 -13.41 3.89 4.49
C ILE A 120 -12.89 2.49 4.80
N VAL A 121 -12.07 2.36 5.84
CA VAL A 121 -11.53 1.08 6.28
C VAL A 121 -11.90 0.87 7.73
N ASP A 122 -12.79 -0.08 7.96
CA ASP A 122 -13.23 -0.40 9.31
C ASP A 122 -12.04 -0.80 10.20
N THR A 123 -12.12 -0.47 11.49
CA THR A 123 -11.04 -0.74 12.45
C THR A 123 -10.71 -2.23 12.56
N GLY A 124 -9.43 -2.58 12.49
CA GLY A 124 -9.00 -3.99 12.49
C GLY A 124 -8.90 -4.60 11.10
N SER A 125 -9.10 -3.81 10.05
CA SER A 125 -8.80 -4.16 8.67
C SER A 125 -7.66 -3.30 8.12
N THR A 126 -7.02 -3.78 7.06
CA THR A 126 -5.95 -3.06 6.37
C THR A 126 -6.20 -3.08 4.88
N VAL A 127 -6.02 -1.95 4.20
CA VAL A 127 -5.94 -1.90 2.74
C VAL A 127 -4.64 -1.25 2.32
N VAL A 128 -3.96 -1.90 1.39
CA VAL A 128 -2.75 -1.42 0.73
C VAL A 128 -3.07 -1.24 -0.74
N PHE A 129 -2.86 -0.05 -1.26
CA PHE A 129 -2.87 0.25 -2.69
C PHE A 129 -1.43 0.50 -3.13
N SER A 130 -0.96 -0.27 -4.10
CA SER A 130 0.36 -0.08 -4.70
C SER A 130 0.22 -0.01 -6.21
N ALA A 131 0.63 1.12 -6.79
CA ALA A 131 0.48 1.42 -8.21
C ALA A 131 1.87 1.58 -8.85
N SER A 132 2.09 0.94 -10.00
CA SER A 132 3.33 1.09 -10.77
C SER A 132 3.48 2.46 -11.44
N GLY A 133 2.41 3.26 -11.46
CA GLY A 133 2.46 4.67 -11.88
C GLY A 133 1.91 5.60 -10.82
N ASP A 134 1.13 6.59 -11.24
CA ASP A 134 0.59 7.62 -10.35
C ASP A 134 -0.62 7.11 -9.54
N ILE A 135 -0.74 7.59 -8.30
CA ILE A 135 -2.00 7.55 -7.54
C ILE A 135 -2.63 8.94 -7.58
N ILE A 136 -3.84 9.04 -8.11
CA ILE A 136 -4.56 10.29 -8.36
C ILE A 136 -5.84 10.28 -7.52
N VAL A 137 -5.95 11.22 -6.58
CA VAL A 137 -7.16 11.44 -5.80
C VAL A 137 -7.91 12.63 -6.36
N ASN A 138 -9.09 12.41 -6.92
CA ASN A 138 -9.91 13.49 -7.44
C ASN A 138 -10.55 14.30 -6.30
N ALA A 139 -10.99 15.52 -6.62
CA ALA A 139 -11.66 16.39 -5.65
C ALA A 139 -13.15 16.08 -5.50
N VAL A 140 -13.76 15.51 -6.53
CA VAL A 140 -15.15 15.09 -6.60
C VAL A 140 -15.28 13.76 -7.32
N ASP A 141 -16.35 13.01 -7.01
CA ASP A 141 -16.78 11.85 -7.79
C ASP A 141 -17.39 12.28 -9.15
N THR A 142 -17.83 11.31 -9.94
CA THR A 142 -18.47 11.54 -11.25
C THR A 142 -19.84 12.25 -11.15
N SER A 143 -20.45 12.29 -9.97
CA SER A 143 -21.70 12.99 -9.68
C SER A 143 -21.48 14.40 -9.10
N GLY A 144 -20.23 14.81 -8.88
CA GLY A 144 -19.87 16.09 -8.26
C GLY A 144 -19.86 16.08 -6.73
N THR A 145 -19.99 14.91 -6.09
CA THR A 145 -19.87 14.77 -4.63
C THR A 145 -18.43 14.96 -4.21
N PRO A 146 -18.11 15.83 -3.24
CA PRO A 146 -16.75 16.01 -2.77
C PRO A 146 -16.16 14.75 -2.17
N ILE A 147 -14.90 14.46 -2.53
CA ILE A 147 -14.10 13.41 -1.89
C ILE A 147 -13.37 14.06 -0.71
N THR A 148 -13.70 13.65 0.50
CA THR A 148 -13.23 14.28 1.73
C THR A 148 -12.38 13.35 2.57
N LYS A 149 -12.41 12.04 2.31
CA LYS A 149 -11.75 11.05 3.16
C LYS A 149 -11.25 9.85 2.38
N ILE A 150 -9.98 9.51 2.57
CA ILE A 150 -9.42 8.25 2.12
C ILE A 150 -8.64 7.58 3.26
N GLU A 151 -8.78 6.26 3.38
CA GLU A 151 -8.15 5.46 4.42
C GLU A 151 -7.36 4.29 3.82
N GLY A 152 -6.11 4.13 4.25
CA GLY A 152 -5.26 3.01 3.83
C GLY A 152 -3.78 3.34 3.76
N LEU A 153 -2.99 2.40 3.24
CA LEU A 153 -1.61 2.60 2.83
C LEU A 153 -1.57 2.75 1.32
N TYR A 154 -1.07 3.88 0.84
CA TYR A 154 -0.95 4.20 -0.57
C TYR A 154 0.53 4.29 -0.94
N SER A 155 0.96 3.54 -1.96
CA SER A 155 2.30 3.57 -2.50
C SER A 155 2.24 3.78 -4.00
N ALA A 156 2.65 4.96 -4.45
CA ALA A 156 2.82 5.26 -5.87
C ALA A 156 4.30 5.10 -6.21
N ASP A 157 4.59 4.28 -7.21
CA ASP A 157 5.94 4.17 -7.76
C ASP A 157 6.41 5.52 -8.31
N ASP A 158 5.47 6.31 -8.90
CA ASP A 158 5.69 7.68 -9.38
C ASP A 158 5.08 8.74 -8.43
N ASN A 159 4.03 9.46 -8.84
CA ASN A 159 3.47 10.58 -8.10
C ASN A 159 2.23 10.20 -7.29
N PHE A 160 2.07 10.86 -6.15
CA PHE A 160 0.78 10.91 -5.46
C PHE A 160 0.17 12.30 -5.66
N ILE A 161 -0.90 12.37 -6.43
CA ILE A 161 -1.50 13.62 -6.88
C ILE A 161 -2.87 13.79 -6.23
N VAL A 162 -3.02 14.85 -5.43
CA VAL A 162 -4.33 15.32 -4.96
C VAL A 162 -4.78 16.42 -5.91
N ASN A 163 -5.78 16.14 -6.72
CA ASN A 163 -6.24 17.07 -7.76
C ASN A 163 -6.98 18.28 -7.18
N ALA A 164 -6.89 19.39 -7.91
CA ALA A 164 -7.63 20.60 -7.62
C ALA A 164 -9.14 20.35 -7.74
N GLY A 165 -9.92 21.12 -6.98
CA GLY A 165 -11.37 21.12 -7.13
C GLY A 165 -12.04 21.88 -6.01
N THR A 166 -13.16 21.34 -5.51
CA THR A 166 -13.99 22.03 -4.50
C THR A 166 -13.21 22.45 -3.25
N ASN A 167 -13.66 23.51 -2.56
CA ASN A 167 -13.06 24.04 -1.33
C ASN A 167 -13.26 23.10 -0.12
N ASN A 168 -12.98 21.80 -0.27
CA ASN A 168 -13.13 20.78 0.74
C ASN A 168 -11.76 20.16 1.08
N GLN A 169 -11.47 20.09 2.38
CA GLN A 169 -10.28 19.42 2.90
C GLN A 169 -10.32 17.92 2.55
N LEU A 170 -9.17 17.37 2.14
CA LEU A 170 -8.97 15.91 2.11
C LEU A 170 -8.37 15.45 3.43
N ILE A 171 -8.98 14.44 4.05
CA ILE A 171 -8.41 13.75 5.21
C ILE A 171 -7.90 12.40 4.74
N ILE A 172 -6.59 12.21 4.83
CA ILE A 172 -5.94 10.93 4.54
C ILE A 172 -5.63 10.26 5.88
N GLN A 173 -6.26 9.12 6.15
CA GLN A 173 -5.92 8.33 7.33
C GLN A 173 -5.06 7.13 6.94
N GLY A 174 -3.82 7.10 7.41
CA GLY A 174 -2.84 6.07 7.06
C GLY A 174 -1.57 6.67 6.47
N THR A 175 -1.04 6.04 5.44
CA THR A 175 0.32 6.34 4.92
C THR A 175 0.28 6.59 3.43
N VAL A 176 1.06 7.57 2.97
CA VAL A 176 1.28 7.85 1.56
C VAL A 176 2.78 7.81 1.29
N VAL A 177 3.17 7.00 0.32
CA VAL A 177 4.51 6.92 -0.25
C VAL A 177 4.40 7.33 -1.71
N ALA A 178 5.18 8.33 -2.12
CA ALA A 178 5.39 8.68 -3.52
C ALA A 178 6.86 8.39 -3.86
N ASN A 179 7.17 8.20 -5.14
CA ASN A 179 8.48 7.77 -5.61
C ASN A 179 8.91 6.42 -4.99
N ALA A 180 7.98 5.45 -4.95
CA ALA A 180 8.28 4.15 -4.38
C ALA A 180 9.24 3.31 -5.23
N ASP A 181 9.36 3.58 -6.53
CA ASP A 181 10.36 2.91 -7.39
C ASP A 181 11.73 3.63 -7.40
N LEU A 182 11.86 4.73 -6.65
CA LEU A 182 13.07 5.55 -6.54
C LEU A 182 13.59 6.13 -7.88
N ASP A 183 12.80 6.10 -8.95
CA ASP A 183 13.12 6.66 -10.28
C ASP A 183 12.60 8.09 -10.50
N GLY A 184 11.96 8.67 -9.48
CA GLY A 184 11.37 9.99 -9.52
C GLY A 184 9.89 9.97 -9.16
N GLY A 185 9.38 11.09 -8.68
CA GLY A 185 8.00 11.18 -8.22
C GLY A 185 7.86 12.12 -7.05
N THR A 186 6.66 12.69 -6.91
CA THR A 186 6.38 13.68 -5.87
C THR A 186 4.99 13.51 -5.31
N PHE A 187 4.84 13.95 -4.07
CA PHE A 187 3.52 14.27 -3.55
C PHE A 187 3.12 15.68 -4.04
N THR A 188 2.08 15.75 -4.87
CA THR A 188 1.55 17.00 -5.40
C THR A 188 0.17 17.28 -4.80
N ASN A 189 0.03 18.41 -4.13
CA ASN A 189 -1.25 18.87 -3.59
C ASN A 189 -1.75 20.09 -4.39
N ASN A 190 -2.75 19.86 -5.24
CA ASN A 190 -3.40 20.91 -6.02
C ASN A 190 -4.71 21.39 -5.38
N ARG A 191 -5.10 20.89 -4.20
CA ARG A 191 -6.29 21.41 -3.50
C ARG A 191 -5.99 22.76 -2.85
N ASP A 192 -6.91 23.69 -3.08
CA ASP A 192 -6.87 25.04 -2.54
C ASP A 192 -8.23 25.35 -1.90
N LEU A 193 -8.27 25.60 -0.59
CA LEU A 193 -9.48 26.01 0.12
C LEU A 193 -9.69 27.53 0.11
N GLY A 194 -8.92 28.25 -0.69
CA GLY A 194 -8.90 29.71 -0.78
C GLY A 194 -8.55 30.33 0.57
N ALA A 195 -9.40 31.26 1.03
CA ALA A 195 -9.21 31.94 2.31
C ALA A 195 -9.15 30.97 3.52
N LEU A 196 -9.77 29.78 3.42
CA LEU A 196 -9.76 28.79 4.50
C LEU A 196 -8.39 28.11 4.68
N ASN A 197 -7.48 28.17 3.69
CA ASN A 197 -6.11 27.64 3.84
C ASN A 197 -5.36 28.27 5.03
N ALA A 198 -5.75 29.47 5.47
CA ALA A 198 -5.16 30.15 6.61
C ALA A 198 -5.43 29.45 7.95
N THR A 199 -6.50 28.65 8.04
CA THR A 199 -6.91 27.97 9.29
C THR A 199 -7.09 26.46 9.13
N THR A 200 -7.27 25.98 7.91
CA THR A 200 -7.54 24.59 7.57
C THR A 200 -6.59 24.16 6.46
N PRO A 201 -5.72 23.16 6.65
CA PRO A 201 -4.88 22.68 5.56
C PRO A 201 -5.75 21.98 4.50
N SER A 202 -5.40 22.11 3.22
CA SER A 202 -6.16 21.48 2.14
C SER A 202 -6.06 19.95 2.13
N VAL A 203 -4.96 19.41 2.66
CA VAL A 203 -4.77 17.98 2.95
C VAL A 203 -4.34 17.81 4.39
N LYS A 204 -4.99 16.90 5.12
CA LYS A 204 -4.65 16.53 6.49
C LYS A 204 -4.34 15.04 6.56
N PHE A 205 -3.14 14.71 7.02
CA PHE A 205 -2.78 13.34 7.38
C PHE A 205 -3.17 13.05 8.82
N THR A 206 -3.77 11.89 9.04
CA THR A 206 -4.06 11.34 10.37
C THR A 206 -3.47 9.95 10.43
N GLU A 207 -2.68 9.67 11.46
CA GLU A 207 -2.09 8.35 11.62
C GLU A 207 -3.15 7.29 11.95
N ARG A 208 -2.96 6.09 11.40
CA ARG A 208 -3.71 4.88 11.72
C ARG A 208 -2.70 3.75 12.01
N PRO A 209 -2.09 3.72 13.22
CA PRO A 209 -1.08 2.72 13.57
C PRO A 209 -1.60 1.28 13.48
N ASP A 210 -2.92 1.08 13.56
CA ASP A 210 -3.58 -0.20 13.34
C ASP A 210 -3.26 -0.81 11.97
N PHE A 211 -3.04 -0.01 10.92
CA PHE A 211 -2.65 -0.54 9.61
C PHE A 211 -1.24 -1.12 9.57
N ILE A 212 -0.32 -0.64 10.42
CA ILE A 212 1.04 -1.20 10.51
C ILE A 212 1.02 -2.47 11.35
N VAL A 213 0.24 -2.49 12.44
CA VAL A 213 0.13 -3.66 13.32
C VAL A 213 -0.58 -4.83 12.64
N ASN A 214 -1.57 -4.53 11.78
CA ASN A 214 -2.33 -5.52 11.03
C ASN A 214 -1.78 -5.74 9.61
N TYR A 215 -0.63 -5.16 9.26
CA TYR A 215 -0.04 -5.35 7.94
C TYR A 215 0.19 -6.85 7.68
N PRO A 216 -0.18 -7.38 6.49
CA PRO A 216 -0.07 -8.80 6.21
C PRO A 216 1.37 -9.30 6.38
N SER A 217 1.58 -10.22 7.31
CA SER A 217 2.91 -10.73 7.67
C SER A 217 3.61 -11.55 6.57
N GLY A 218 2.97 -11.72 5.40
CA GLY A 218 3.52 -12.40 4.22
C GLY A 218 3.92 -11.46 3.07
N ALA A 219 3.61 -10.15 3.15
CA ALA A 219 4.04 -9.16 2.16
C ALA A 219 5.40 -8.51 2.49
N VAL A 220 5.87 -8.73 3.72
CA VAL A 220 7.26 -8.51 4.13
C VAL A 220 7.80 -9.88 4.52
N GLY A 221 8.89 -10.33 3.89
CA GLY A 221 9.63 -11.49 4.36
C GLY A 221 9.86 -11.34 5.87
N GLU A 222 9.46 -12.37 6.62
CA GLU A 222 9.40 -12.43 8.09
C GLU A 222 10.18 -11.31 8.79
N ALA A 223 9.50 -10.18 9.04
CA ALA A 223 9.97 -9.24 10.03
C ALA A 223 9.75 -9.92 11.39
N CYS A 224 10.82 -10.57 11.86
CA CYS A 224 10.93 -11.18 13.18
C CYS A 224 10.23 -10.29 14.22
N LYS A 225 9.10 -10.74 14.76
CA LYS A 225 8.41 -10.09 15.88
C LYS A 225 9.40 -10.03 17.03
N THR A 226 9.95 -8.84 17.30
CA THR A 226 10.74 -8.58 18.50
C THR A 226 9.82 -8.54 19.71
N SER A 227 9.47 -9.73 20.19
CA SER A 227 8.97 -9.89 21.55
C SER A 227 10.19 -9.79 22.46
N TYR A 228 10.22 -8.78 23.33
CA TYR A 228 11.20 -8.73 24.41
C TYR A 228 11.13 -10.05 25.20
N VAL A 229 12.31 -10.56 25.58
CA VAL A 229 12.60 -11.76 26.38
C VAL A 229 12.75 -13.09 25.59
N ALA A 230 14.01 -13.55 25.51
CA ALA A 230 14.61 -14.72 24.82
C ALA A 230 13.97 -16.12 25.01
N PRO A 231 14.43 -17.20 24.33
CA PRO A 231 15.22 -17.29 23.08
C PRO A 231 14.39 -17.85 21.89
N ILE A 232 14.81 -17.48 20.69
CA ILE A 232 14.21 -17.87 19.40
C ILE A 232 14.53 -19.33 19.10
N ASP A 233 13.50 -20.17 19.08
CA ASP A 233 13.53 -21.47 18.41
C ASP A 233 12.63 -21.34 17.16
N CYS A 234 13.20 -20.85 16.06
CA CYS A 234 12.57 -20.90 14.74
C CYS A 234 12.62 -22.34 14.23
N GLN A 235 11.73 -23.19 14.75
CA GLN A 235 11.46 -24.49 14.15
C GLN A 235 10.42 -24.31 13.05
N MET A 236 10.84 -24.50 11.80
CA MET A 236 9.94 -24.81 10.68
C MET A 236 8.95 -25.91 11.12
N LYS A 237 7.66 -25.59 11.21
CA LYS A 237 6.59 -26.59 11.37
C LYS A 237 5.41 -26.27 10.47
N ASN A 238 5.41 -26.99 9.34
CA ASN A 238 4.28 -27.60 8.62
C ASN A 238 2.90 -26.93 8.68
N PHE A 239 2.45 -26.49 7.49
CA PHE A 239 1.06 -26.25 7.13
C PHE A 239 0.23 -27.55 7.15
N ILE A 240 -0.85 -27.59 7.93
CA ILE A 240 -2.11 -28.33 7.66
C ILE A 240 -3.24 -27.56 8.36
N PHE A 241 -4.25 -27.09 7.61
CA PHE A 241 -5.66 -27.51 7.63
C PHE A 241 -6.40 -26.90 6.44
#